data_AF-A0A0F9LYN9-F1
#
_entry.id   AF-A0A0F9LYN9-F1
#
_cell.length_a   1.000
_cell.length_b   1.000
_cell.length_c   1.000
_cell.angle_alpha   90.00
_cell.angle_beta   90.00
_cell.angle_gamma   90.00
#
_symmetry.space_group_name_H-M   'P 1'
#
loop_
_entity.id
_entity.type
_entity.pdbx_description
1 polymer ?
#
loop_
_entity_poly.entity_id
_entity_poly.type
_entity_poly.pdbx_seq_one_letter_code
_entity_poly.pdbx_strand_id
1 'polypeptide(L)'
;MTPLKIRNINLLAQKKNQFLFVIPSYEASHKGVDFILRLTRFIPDDYKMIIVGGLIPNSRLDGILSKVINLGPVNSDELDSLYRSSKNKLVPSFFTEAFGRVIIESIVNGTSVIRSPNCGANYFLQDKEFIKIVPLNLNYGLIR
;
A
#
# COMPACT_ATOMS: atom_id res chain seq x y z
N MET A 1 2.51 30.26 1.36
CA MET A 1 1.69 29.05 1.14
C MET A 1 1.51 28.88 -0.36
N THR A 2 2.00 27.79 -0.93
CA THR A 2 1.75 27.47 -2.35
C THR A 2 0.27 27.06 -2.48
N PRO A 3 -0.52 27.66 -3.39
CA PRO A 3 -1.91 27.30 -3.55
C PRO A 3 -2.02 25.85 -3.99
N LEU A 4 -2.85 25.07 -3.28
CA LEU A 4 -3.25 23.75 -3.73
C LEU A 4 -4.00 23.93 -5.05
N LYS A 5 -3.40 23.54 -6.17
CA LYS A 5 -4.13 23.41 -7.43
C LYS A 5 -5.21 22.36 -7.20
N ILE A 6 -6.46 22.80 -7.15
CA ILE A 6 -7.63 21.91 -7.16
C ILE A 6 -7.60 21.22 -8.53
N ARG A 7 -6.99 20.02 -8.58
CA ARG A 7 -7.14 19.13 -9.73
C ARG A 7 -8.62 18.79 -9.77
N ASN A 8 -9.27 18.94 -10.93
CA ASN A 8 -10.60 18.35 -11.16
C ASN A 8 -10.45 16.84 -11.01
N ILE A 9 -10.70 16.34 -9.80
CA ILE A 9 -10.72 14.91 -9.52
C ILE A 9 -12.02 14.43 -10.17
N ASN A 10 -11.92 13.80 -11.33
CA ASN A 10 -12.98 12.90 -11.79
C ASN A 10 -13.11 11.80 -10.73
N LEU A 11 -13.95 12.06 -9.73
CA LEU A 11 -14.13 11.32 -8.46
C LEU A 11 -14.73 9.91 -8.65
N LEU A 12 -14.93 9.47 -9.90
CA LEU A 12 -15.66 8.25 -10.24
C LEU A 12 -14.93 7.39 -11.26
N ALA A 13 -13.59 7.45 -11.32
CA ALA A 13 -12.85 6.38 -12.00
C ALA A 13 -13.17 5.06 -11.29
N GLN A 14 -13.72 4.09 -12.02
CA GLN A 14 -14.05 2.79 -11.46
C GLN A 14 -12.79 2.15 -10.87
N LYS A 15 -12.78 1.97 -9.54
CA LYS A 15 -11.67 1.35 -8.84
C LYS A 15 -11.52 -0.10 -9.29
N LYS A 16 -10.31 -0.51 -9.63
CA LYS A 16 -9.96 -1.89 -9.97
C LYS A 16 -9.87 -2.74 -8.70
N ASN A 17 -10.12 -4.04 -8.84
CA ASN A 17 -9.88 -5.04 -7.80
C ASN A 17 -8.37 -5.21 -7.61
N GLN A 18 -7.73 -4.24 -6.98
CA GLN A 18 -6.30 -4.27 -6.73
C GLN A 18 -5.96 -3.60 -5.40
N PHE A 19 -4.96 -4.18 -4.74
CA PHE A 19 -4.28 -3.59 -3.60
C PHE A 19 -2.99 -2.92 -4.08
N LEU A 20 -2.71 -1.74 -3.56
CA LEU A 20 -1.45 -1.05 -3.83
C LEU A 20 -0.51 -1.16 -2.64
N PHE A 21 0.73 -1.57 -2.90
CA PHE A 21 1.82 -1.58 -1.95
C PHE A 21 3.01 -0.84 -2.57
N VAL A 22 3.57 0.11 -1.83
CA VAL A 22 4.62 1.02 -2.32
C VAL A 22 5.78 0.89 -1.35
N ILE A 23 6.95 0.53 -1.86
CA ILE A 23 8.17 0.30 -1.08
C ILE A 23 9.34 1.06 -1.69
N PRO A 24 10.09 1.85 -0.90
CA PRO A 24 11.16 2.68 -1.44
C PRO A 24 12.36 1.86 -1.95
N SER A 25 12.57 0.65 -1.42
CA SER A 25 13.68 -0.22 -1.78
C SER A 25 13.32 -1.70 -1.60
N TYR A 26 14.18 -2.58 -2.11
CA TYR A 26 14.03 -4.04 -2.00
C TYR A 26 14.13 -4.53 -0.55
N GLU A 27 15.04 -3.97 0.25
CA GLU A 27 15.24 -4.35 1.67
C GLU A 27 14.33 -3.57 2.63
N ALA A 28 13.03 -3.72 2.42
CA ALA A 28 12.00 -3.03 3.19
C ALA A 28 11.19 -3.98 4.08
N SER A 29 11.82 -4.99 4.71
CA SER A 29 11.13 -5.89 5.65
C SER A 29 10.41 -5.12 6.76
N HIS A 30 11.02 -4.02 7.25
CA HIS A 30 10.41 -3.10 8.20
C HIS A 30 9.13 -2.40 7.68
N LYS A 31 8.94 -2.31 6.37
CA LYS A 31 7.72 -1.80 5.70
C LYS A 31 6.67 -2.89 5.45
N GLY A 32 6.95 -4.14 5.82
CA GLY A 32 6.01 -5.24 5.77
C GLY A 32 5.95 -6.02 4.46
N VAL A 33 7.03 -6.03 3.68
CA VAL A 33 7.13 -6.81 2.43
C VAL A 33 6.76 -8.28 2.65
N ASP A 34 7.32 -8.93 3.67
CA ASP A 34 7.08 -10.36 3.94
C ASP A 34 5.62 -10.65 4.27
N PHE A 35 4.99 -9.73 5.00
CA PHE A 35 3.55 -9.80 5.28
C PHE A 35 2.72 -9.65 4.02
N ILE A 36 3.07 -8.73 3.12
CA ILE A 36 2.37 -8.53 1.83
C ILE A 36 2.46 -9.76 0.95
N LEU A 37 3.64 -10.37 0.82
CA LEU A 37 3.82 -11.58 0.02
C LEU A 37 2.99 -12.74 0.59
N ARG A 38 2.95 -12.89 1.92
CA ARG A 38 2.09 -13.88 2.59
C ARG A 38 0.61 -13.57 2.39
N LEU A 39 0.17 -12.33 2.59
CA LEU A 39 -1.21 -11.88 2.42
C LEU A 39 -1.71 -12.14 0.99
N THR A 40 -0.84 -11.96 -0.01
CA THR A 40 -1.18 -12.16 -1.43
C THR A 40 -1.63 -13.59 -1.73
N ARG A 41 -1.23 -14.58 -0.93
CA ARG A 41 -1.74 -15.96 -1.06
C ARG A 41 -3.23 -16.08 -0.74
N PHE A 42 -3.76 -15.17 0.07
CA PHE A 42 -5.12 -15.20 0.60
C PHE A 42 -6.05 -14.15 -0.02
N ILE A 43 -5.54 -13.25 -0.88
CA ILE A 43 -6.42 -12.29 -1.57
C ILE A 43 -7.30 -13.02 -2.59
N PRO A 44 -8.53 -12.55 -2.84
CA PRO A 44 -9.43 -13.12 -3.84
C PRO A 44 -8.78 -13.22 -5.23
N ASP A 45 -9.19 -14.20 -6.03
CA ASP A 45 -8.56 -14.48 -7.34
C ASP A 45 -8.77 -13.36 -8.36
N ASP A 46 -9.85 -12.59 -8.22
CA ASP A 46 -10.15 -11.41 -9.02
C ASP A 46 -9.38 -10.16 -8.54
N TYR A 47 -8.58 -10.26 -7.47
CA TYR A 47 -7.71 -9.19 -7.00
C TYR A 47 -6.26 -9.35 -7.46
N LYS A 48 -5.58 -8.21 -7.69
CA LYS A 48 -4.12 -8.14 -7.87
C LYS A 48 -3.44 -7.38 -6.75
N MET A 49 -2.22 -7.79 -6.41
CA MET A 49 -1.29 -7.03 -5.57
C MET A 49 -0.35 -6.25 -6.48
N ILE A 50 -0.49 -4.92 -6.51
CA ILE A 50 0.43 -4.02 -7.22
C ILE A 50 1.55 -3.63 -6.27
N ILE A 51 2.80 -3.94 -6.63
CA ILE A 51 3.99 -3.58 -5.88
C ILE A 51 4.79 -2.56 -6.68
N VAL A 52 5.06 -1.41 -6.08
CA VAL A 52 5.77 -0.28 -6.69
C VAL A 52 7.02 0.06 -5.90
N GLY A 53 8.10 0.38 -6.60
CA GLY A 53 9.39 0.80 -6.08
C GLY A 53 10.43 -0.32 -6.12
N GLY A 54 10.87 -0.84 -4.98
CA GLY A 54 11.82 -1.97 -4.96
C GLY A 54 11.29 -3.21 -5.67
N LEU A 55 11.99 -3.72 -6.68
CA LEU A 55 11.59 -4.94 -7.40
C LEU A 55 11.76 -6.18 -6.50
N ILE A 56 10.69 -6.97 -6.38
CA ILE A 56 10.74 -8.28 -5.72
C ILE A 56 11.26 -9.35 -6.71
N PRO A 57 12.32 -10.12 -6.39
CA PRO A 57 12.80 -11.21 -7.22
C PRO A 57 11.72 -12.27 -7.43
N ASN A 58 11.69 -12.86 -8.63
CA ASN A 58 10.71 -13.89 -8.98
C ASN A 58 10.72 -15.08 -8.02
N SER A 59 11.89 -15.47 -7.48
CA SER A 59 12.01 -16.54 -6.48
C SER A 59 11.20 -16.30 -5.20
N ARG A 60 10.90 -15.03 -4.87
CA ARG A 60 10.04 -14.67 -3.73
C ARG A 60 8.55 -14.60 -4.08
N LEU A 61 8.23 -14.66 -5.37
CA LEU A 61 6.88 -14.61 -5.92
C LEU A 61 6.35 -16.01 -6.30
N ASP A 62 7.13 -17.06 -6.05
CA ASP A 62 6.73 -18.44 -6.30
C ASP A 62 5.39 -18.76 -5.60
N GLY A 63 4.44 -19.27 -6.37
CA GLY A 63 3.07 -19.57 -5.93
C GLY A 63 2.11 -18.37 -5.87
N ILE A 64 2.58 -17.14 -6.11
CA ILE A 64 1.73 -15.93 -6.16
C ILE A 64 1.94 -15.07 -7.40
N LEU A 65 2.84 -15.44 -8.31
CA LEU A 65 3.22 -14.65 -9.47
C LEU A 65 2.01 -14.18 -10.30
N SER A 66 1.01 -15.03 -10.50
CA SER A 66 -0.22 -14.68 -11.23
C SER A 66 -1.07 -13.61 -10.54
N LYS A 67 -0.90 -13.39 -9.23
CA LYS A 67 -1.62 -12.38 -8.43
C LYS A 67 -0.81 -11.09 -8.23
N VAL A 68 0.44 -11.02 -8.66
CA VAL A 68 1.34 -9.88 -8.42
C VAL A 68 1.65 -9.13 -9.71
N ILE A 69 1.61 -7.80 -9.65
CA ILE A 69 2.17 -6.91 -10.66
C ILE A 69 3.30 -6.12 -9.99
N ASN A 70 4.55 -6.40 -10.39
CA ASN A 70 5.77 -5.85 -9.78
C ASN A 70 6.39 -4.80 -10.71
N LEU A 71 6.08 -3.52 -10.48
CA LEU A 71 6.30 -2.43 -11.45
C LEU A 71 7.66 -1.73 -11.33
N GLY A 72 8.45 -1.99 -10.29
CA GLY A 72 9.65 -1.22 -10.04
C GLY A 72 9.33 0.26 -9.70
N PRO A 73 10.33 1.16 -9.74
CA PRO A 73 10.09 2.59 -9.58
C PRO A 73 9.27 3.16 -10.73
N VAL A 74 8.30 4.02 -10.41
CA VAL A 74 7.43 4.69 -11.39
C VAL A 74 7.46 6.21 -11.16
N ASN A 75 7.05 6.99 -12.15
CA ASN A 75 6.98 8.44 -11.99
C ASN A 75 5.75 8.88 -11.16
N SER A 76 5.68 10.17 -10.79
CA SER A 76 4.62 10.68 -9.91
C SER A 76 3.22 10.59 -10.54
N ASP A 77 3.07 10.82 -11.83
CA ASP A 77 1.76 10.76 -12.50
C ASP A 77 1.25 9.31 -12.61
N GLU A 78 2.16 8.37 -12.86
CA GLU A 78 1.89 6.92 -12.81
C GLU A 78 1.48 6.49 -11.41
N LEU A 79 2.23 6.93 -10.38
CA LEU A 79 1.91 6.61 -8.99
C LEU A 79 0.53 7.18 -8.58
N ASP A 80 0.21 8.42 -8.96
CA ASP A 80 -1.10 9.03 -8.76
C ASP A 80 -2.21 8.24 -9.47
N SER A 81 -1.94 7.76 -10.68
CA SER A 81 -2.87 6.88 -11.42
C SER A 81 -3.08 5.54 -10.70
N LEU A 82 -2.01 4.95 -10.16
CA LEU A 82 -2.08 3.71 -9.38
C LEU A 82 -2.86 3.90 -8.08
N TYR A 83 -2.65 4.99 -7.34
CA TYR A 83 -3.50 5.33 -6.20
C TYR A 83 -4.96 5.41 -6.66
N ARG A 84 -5.27 6.32 -7.59
CA ARG A 84 -6.65 6.56 -8.06
C ARG A 84 -7.36 5.32 -8.58
N SER A 85 -6.67 4.40 -9.23
CA SER A 85 -7.28 3.17 -9.76
C SER A 85 -7.35 2.03 -8.74
N SER A 86 -6.59 2.07 -7.64
CA SER A 86 -6.59 1.01 -6.63
C SER A 86 -7.77 1.13 -5.68
N LYS A 87 -8.37 -0.02 -5.32
CA LYS A 87 -9.40 -0.08 -4.30
C LYS A 87 -8.85 0.30 -2.92
N ASN A 88 -7.71 -0.27 -2.54
CA ASN A 88 -7.10 -0.01 -1.24
C ASN A 88 -5.58 0.10 -1.35
N LYS A 89 -4.99 1.00 -0.56
CA LYS A 89 -3.56 1.04 -0.26
C LYS A 89 -3.28 0.21 0.99
N LEU A 90 -2.22 -0.58 0.96
CA LEU A 90 -1.70 -1.28 2.14
C LEU A 90 -0.46 -0.56 2.68
N VAL A 91 -0.41 -0.34 3.99
CA VAL A 91 0.74 0.21 4.74
C VAL A 91 0.99 -0.65 6.00
N PRO A 92 1.54 -1.86 5.86
CA PRO A 92 1.78 -2.79 6.95
C PRO A 92 3.11 -2.55 7.68
N SER A 93 3.54 -1.30 7.83
CA SER A 93 4.84 -0.97 8.44
C SER A 93 4.93 -1.50 9.87
N PHE A 94 6.02 -2.19 10.20
CA PHE A 94 6.26 -2.68 11.56
C PHE A 94 6.97 -1.66 12.43
N PHE A 95 7.75 -0.79 11.80
CA PHE A 95 8.44 0.30 12.47
C PHE A 95 7.63 1.59 12.38
N THR A 96 7.81 2.45 13.37
CA THR A 96 7.19 3.76 13.45
C THR A 96 7.48 4.55 12.19
N GLU A 97 6.46 4.71 11.36
CA GLU A 97 6.51 5.63 10.23
C GLU A 97 6.30 7.05 10.78
N ALA A 98 7.30 7.92 10.66
CA ALA A 98 7.31 9.24 11.31
C ALA A 98 6.07 10.09 10.96
N PHE A 99 5.62 10.05 9.70
CA PHE A 99 4.45 10.81 9.26
C PHE A 99 3.47 10.00 8.42
N GLY A 100 3.96 9.17 7.49
CA GLY A 100 3.07 8.42 6.58
C GLY A 100 2.67 9.19 5.34
N ARG A 101 3.64 9.76 4.61
CA ARG A 101 3.38 10.50 3.36
C ARG A 101 2.53 9.71 2.36
N VAL A 102 2.78 8.40 2.23
CA VAL A 102 2.03 7.50 1.35
C VAL A 102 0.54 7.38 1.73
N ILE A 103 0.20 7.65 3.00
CA ILE A 103 -1.19 7.70 3.49
C ILE A 103 -1.85 8.96 2.96
N ILE A 104 -1.19 10.12 3.10
CA ILE A 104 -1.71 11.40 2.59
C ILE A 104 -1.86 11.37 1.07
N GLU A 105 -0.87 10.85 0.36
CA GLU A 105 -0.92 10.67 -1.11
C GLU A 105 -2.10 9.78 -1.53
N SER A 106 -2.39 8.72 -0.77
CA SER A 106 -3.57 7.87 -1.01
C SER A 106 -4.88 8.62 -0.82
N ILE A 107 -5.00 9.40 0.27
CA ILE A 107 -6.20 10.18 0.61
C ILE A 107 -6.47 11.24 -0.45
N VAL A 108 -5.45 12.01 -0.84
CA VAL A 108 -5.56 13.03 -1.90
C VAL A 108 -6.02 12.42 -3.22
N ASN A 109 -5.64 11.17 -3.49
CA ASN A 109 -6.06 10.39 -4.66
C ASN A 109 -7.35 9.57 -4.45
N GLY A 110 -8.10 9.80 -3.37
CA GLY A 110 -9.37 9.13 -3.10
C GLY A 110 -9.23 7.61 -2.93
N THR A 111 -8.17 7.16 -2.27
CA THR A 111 -7.86 5.75 -2.05
C THR A 111 -7.87 5.43 -0.58
N SER A 112 -8.71 4.49 -0.17
CA SER A 112 -8.77 4.04 1.21
C SER A 112 -7.47 3.33 1.62
N VAL A 113 -7.12 3.46 2.89
CA VAL A 113 -5.85 2.96 3.42
C VAL A 113 -6.12 1.92 4.49
N ILE A 114 -5.53 0.73 4.34
CA ILE A 114 -5.44 -0.29 5.38
C ILE A 114 -4.01 -0.28 5.91
N ARG A 115 -3.85 0.00 7.21
CA ARG A 115 -2.51 0.19 7.80
C ARG A 115 -2.35 -0.45 9.17
N SER A 116 -1.09 -0.65 9.55
CA SER A 116 -0.71 -1.00 10.92
C SER A 116 -0.84 0.21 11.87
N PRO A 117 -0.89 -0.01 13.20
CA PRO A 117 -0.94 1.07 14.20
C PRO A 117 0.39 1.82 14.39
N ASN A 118 1.43 1.55 13.60
CA ASN A 118 2.78 2.06 13.84
C ASN A 118 3.10 3.26 12.93
N CYS A 119 2.27 4.30 12.94
CA CYS A 119 2.42 5.47 12.07
C CYS A 119 1.97 6.78 12.75
N GLY A 120 2.78 7.84 12.68
CA GLY A 120 2.48 9.16 13.26
C GLY A 120 1.18 9.78 12.75
N ALA A 121 0.74 9.46 11.52
CA ALA A 121 -0.56 9.84 11.00
C ALA A 121 -1.76 9.27 11.80
N ASN A 122 -1.56 8.33 12.74
CA ASN A 122 -2.64 7.82 13.61
C ASN A 122 -3.28 8.93 14.43
N TYR A 123 -2.48 9.82 15.00
CA TYR A 123 -2.96 10.91 15.86
C TYR A 123 -3.98 11.83 15.16
N PHE A 124 -3.94 11.95 13.84
CA PHE A 124 -4.78 12.87 13.07
C PHE A 124 -5.94 12.19 12.34
N LEU A 125 -5.83 10.89 12.07
CA LEU A 125 -6.67 10.23 11.07
C LEU A 125 -7.35 8.93 11.56
N GLN A 126 -7.27 8.60 12.85
CA GLN A 126 -7.79 7.35 13.42
C GLN A 126 -9.32 7.18 13.25
N ASP A 127 -10.10 8.27 13.26
CA ASP A 127 -11.57 8.23 13.23
C ASP A 127 -12.16 8.52 11.83
N LYS A 128 -11.37 8.31 10.77
CA LYS A 128 -11.79 8.60 9.40
C LYS A 128 -12.19 7.33 8.67
N GLU A 129 -13.38 7.31 8.07
CA GLU A 129 -13.94 6.13 7.38
C GLU A 129 -13.04 5.57 6.25
N PHE A 130 -12.27 6.43 5.59
CA PHE A 130 -11.34 6.04 4.53
C PHE A 130 -10.02 5.44 5.05
N ILE A 131 -9.84 5.33 6.38
CA ILE A 131 -8.71 4.66 7.01
C ILE A 131 -9.19 3.52 7.88
N LYS A 132 -8.65 2.34 7.62
CA LYS A 132 -8.81 1.16 8.47
C LYS A 132 -7.48 0.83 9.14
N ILE A 133 -7.45 0.91 10.46
CA ILE A 133 -6.31 0.46 11.26
C ILE A 133 -6.53 -1.01 11.60
N VAL A 134 -5.57 -1.86 11.24
CA VAL A 134 -5.59 -3.28 11.54
C VAL A 134 -4.31 -3.62 12.32
N PRO A 135 -4.41 -4.01 13.61
CA PRO A 135 -3.24 -4.45 14.36
C PRO A 135 -2.66 -5.71 13.73
N LEU A 136 -1.38 -5.68 13.41
CA LEU A 136 -0.65 -6.83 12.85
C LEU A 136 -0.14 -7.67 14.01
N ASN A 137 -0.84 -8.76 14.32
CA ASN A 137 -0.42 -9.70 15.36
C ASN A 137 0.54 -10.73 14.74
N LEU A 138 1.83 -10.42 14.76
CA LEU A 138 2.86 -11.35 14.29
C LEU A 138 3.44 -12.11 15.48
N ASN A 139 3.02 -13.36 15.65
CA ASN A 139 3.78 -14.30 16.47
C ASN A 139 5.12 -14.55 15.75
N TYR A 140 6.19 -13.92 16.23
CA TYR A 140 7.56 -14.09 15.72
C TYR A 140 8.15 -15.50 15.97
N GLY A 141 7.36 -16.44 16.49
CA GLY A 141 7.78 -17.82 16.82
C GLY A 141 7.83 -18.81 15.66
N LEU A 142 7.54 -18.40 14.41
CA LEU A 142 7.52 -19.29 13.23
C LEU A 142 8.62 -19.00 12.20
N ILE A 143 9.69 -18.31 12.62
CA ILE A 143 10.92 -18.19 11.84
C ILE A 143 12.05 -18.86 12.64
N ARG A 144 12.06 -20.19 12.63
CA ARG A 144 13.22 -21.04 12.89
C ARG A 144 13.16 -22.23 11.95
#